data_AF-A0A960D3E7-F1
#
_entry.id   AF-A0A960D3E7-F1
#
_cell.length_a   1.000
_cell.length_b   1.000
_cell.length_c   1.000
_cell.angle_alpha   90.00
_cell.angle_beta   90.00
_cell.angle_gamma   90.00
#
_symmetry.space_group_name_H-M   'P 1'
#
loop_
_entity.id
_entity.type
_entity.pdbx_description
1 polymer ?
#
loop_
_entity_poly.entity_id
_entity_poly.type
_entity_poly.pdbx_seq_one_letter_code
_entity_poly.pdbx_strand_id
1 'polypeptide(L)'
;NKFFNGFPDSLEENLSYFDELGGPETYNHYPTGWAVAFSTPFQMFKRYSQFAGGTCDPLVIHWPKGMKARGEMRHQYHHSTDIVPTILEAIGLEMPTVYRGVEQYPLNGVSMRYSFDDANAPTAKKRQYFSMLGTRGIWQDGWKAAALHAPISGKGHFDQDRWELYHVDEDRAEARNLADQHPEKLQELIAAWFEEAEANFVLPLDDRPAVEQINDERPQGEPPRSRYIYYPDTSPVPESTAVNIRGRSYKILADVEVTPESEGVIFAHGSRFGGHSLFIRDRKLHYVYNFLGIKPEQVFVSPELQPGQLTLGVEFVREGAGEHMESLGTAKLYVGEEVVAEGPMRAQIGPFTLCGDGLCVGYDSADPVSRSYPPNFPFEGGKIIGVAVDIGEDQYLDLEKLAAAAFARD
;
A
#
# COMPACT_ATOMS: atom_id res chain seq x y z
N ASN A 1 5.38 5.70 -9.86
CA ASN A 1 5.42 4.41 -9.12
C ASN A 1 6.83 3.94 -8.67
N LYS A 2 7.91 4.64 -9.05
CA LYS A 2 9.30 4.21 -8.77
C LYS A 2 9.63 3.93 -7.31
N PHE A 3 9.18 4.79 -6.38
CA PHE A 3 9.43 4.65 -4.93
C PHE A 3 9.00 3.28 -4.36
N PHE A 4 7.80 2.80 -4.70
CA PHE A 4 7.28 1.52 -4.21
C PHE A 4 7.95 0.30 -4.83
N ASN A 5 8.76 0.53 -5.87
CA ASN A 5 9.52 -0.48 -6.58
C ASN A 5 11.03 -0.38 -6.28
N GLY A 6 11.45 0.52 -5.38
CA GLY A 6 12.87 0.73 -5.07
C GLY A 6 13.68 1.27 -6.24
N PHE A 7 13.02 1.82 -7.27
CA PHE A 7 13.68 2.34 -8.46
C PHE A 7 14.05 3.82 -8.24
N PRO A 8 15.26 4.27 -8.62
CA PRO A 8 15.70 5.63 -8.37
C PRO A 8 14.95 6.64 -9.23
N ASP A 9 14.86 7.86 -8.72
CA ASP A 9 14.29 9.00 -9.41
C ASP A 9 15.25 10.18 -9.31
N SER A 10 15.24 11.09 -10.30
CA SER A 10 16.16 12.23 -10.33
C SER A 10 15.40 13.56 -10.42
N LEU A 11 16.01 14.62 -9.86
CA LEU A 11 15.44 15.96 -9.98
C LEU A 11 15.39 16.42 -11.44
N GLU A 12 16.41 16.10 -12.24
CA GLU A 12 16.48 16.44 -13.66
C GLU A 12 15.32 15.81 -14.45
N GLU A 13 15.06 14.52 -14.23
CA GLU A 13 13.94 13.83 -14.86
C GLU A 13 12.60 14.44 -14.43
N ASN A 14 12.41 14.67 -13.12
CA ASN A 14 11.18 15.30 -12.62
C ASN A 14 10.95 16.70 -13.20
N LEU A 15 12.01 17.50 -13.38
CA LEU A 15 11.93 18.82 -14.00
C LEU A 15 11.62 18.77 -15.49
N SER A 16 11.94 17.67 -16.19
CA SER A 16 11.53 17.50 -17.59
C SER A 16 10.01 17.41 -17.77
N TYR A 17 9.27 17.05 -16.71
CA TYR A 17 7.81 17.00 -16.68
C TYR A 17 7.17 18.25 -16.08
N PHE A 18 7.92 19.35 -15.87
CA PHE A 18 7.46 20.51 -15.11
C PHE A 18 6.08 21.04 -15.55
N ASP A 19 5.85 21.16 -16.87
CA ASP A 19 4.59 21.67 -17.43
C ASP A 19 3.43 20.65 -17.35
N GLU A 20 3.71 19.38 -17.05
CA GLU A 20 2.72 18.29 -16.94
C GLU A 20 2.45 17.87 -15.49
N LEU A 21 3.23 18.37 -14.51
CA LEU A 21 3.11 17.99 -13.10
C LEU A 21 1.69 18.23 -12.55
N GLY A 22 1.12 17.19 -11.95
CA GLY A 22 -0.25 17.20 -11.42
C GLY A 22 -1.33 16.88 -12.47
N GLY A 23 -0.94 16.75 -13.74
CA GLY A 23 -1.77 16.20 -14.79
C GLY A 23 -1.80 14.66 -14.79
N PRO A 24 -2.66 14.06 -15.62
CA PRO A 24 -2.86 12.60 -15.68
C PRO A 24 -1.61 11.83 -16.15
N GLU A 25 -0.62 12.51 -16.73
CA GLU A 25 0.63 11.89 -17.22
C GLU A 25 1.72 11.77 -16.15
N THR A 26 1.45 12.22 -14.91
CA THR A 26 2.43 12.19 -13.82
C THR A 26 1.89 11.43 -12.62
N TYR A 27 2.76 10.66 -11.96
CA TYR A 27 2.47 9.99 -10.69
C TYR A 27 3.20 10.73 -9.57
N ASN A 28 2.69 11.90 -9.19
CA ASN A 28 3.40 12.84 -8.33
C ASN A 28 3.16 12.58 -6.83
N HIS A 29 4.14 12.97 -6.03
CA HIS A 29 4.01 13.13 -4.59
C HIS A 29 4.60 14.50 -4.21
N TYR A 30 4.02 15.19 -3.23
CA TYR A 30 4.58 16.48 -2.80
C TYR A 30 5.91 16.30 -2.02
N PRO A 31 6.82 17.28 -2.07
CA PRO A 31 8.05 17.30 -1.27
C PRO A 31 7.81 17.26 0.25
N THR A 32 8.74 16.65 1.00
CA THR A 32 8.66 16.52 2.47
C THR A 32 8.54 17.84 3.21
N GLY A 33 9.09 18.94 2.68
CA GLY A 33 8.94 20.27 3.27
C GLY A 33 7.48 20.73 3.39
N TRP A 34 6.63 20.39 2.39
CA TRP A 34 5.19 20.66 2.47
C TRP A 34 4.50 19.77 3.51
N ALA A 35 4.95 18.52 3.66
CA ALA A 35 4.45 17.63 4.72
C ALA A 35 4.65 18.26 6.10
N VAL A 36 5.85 18.75 6.40
CA VAL A 36 6.17 19.44 7.65
C VAL A 36 5.35 20.73 7.81
N ALA A 37 5.22 21.52 6.73
CA ALA A 37 4.43 22.75 6.77
C ALA A 37 2.95 22.49 7.13
N PHE A 38 2.34 21.44 6.57
CA PHE A 38 0.95 21.07 6.88
C PHE A 38 0.77 20.46 8.27
N SER A 39 1.83 19.91 8.87
CA SER A 39 1.82 19.41 10.25
C SER A 39 2.12 20.48 11.31
N THR A 40 2.42 21.72 10.92
CA THR A 40 2.72 22.82 11.86
C THR A 40 1.57 23.03 12.85
N PRO A 41 1.82 23.15 14.17
CA PRO A 41 3.12 23.35 14.82
C PRO A 41 3.83 22.06 15.25
N PHE A 42 3.33 20.88 14.90
CA PHE A 42 3.82 19.61 15.40
C PHE A 42 5.09 19.14 14.69
N GLN A 43 5.85 18.30 15.39
CA GLN A 43 7.01 17.65 14.80
C GLN A 43 6.60 16.59 13.77
N MET A 44 7.38 16.52 12.69
CA MET A 44 7.27 15.52 11.62
C MET A 44 5.87 15.47 10.98
N PHE A 45 5.50 14.34 10.37
CA PHE A 45 4.29 14.15 9.57
C PHE A 45 3.97 12.65 9.48
N LYS A 46 3.02 12.26 8.62
CA LYS A 46 2.60 10.87 8.34
C LYS A 46 3.76 9.85 8.40
N ARG A 47 3.50 8.70 9.04
CA ARG A 47 4.40 7.58 9.39
C ARG A 47 5.26 7.77 10.63
N TYR A 48 5.49 9.00 11.06
CA TYR A 48 6.21 9.27 12.30
C TYR A 48 5.22 9.23 13.48
N SER A 49 4.79 8.03 13.86
CA SER A 49 3.72 7.85 14.86
C SER A 49 4.12 8.30 16.27
N GLN A 50 5.41 8.45 16.51
CA GLN A 50 5.92 8.94 17.79
C GLN A 50 5.69 10.45 17.99
N PHE A 51 5.41 11.21 16.94
CA PHE A 51 5.22 12.67 17.00
C PHE A 51 3.78 13.06 16.65
N ALA A 52 3.34 14.22 17.13
CA ALA A 52 1.98 14.70 16.90
C ALA A 52 1.73 15.04 15.43
N GLY A 53 2.75 15.39 14.63
CA GLY A 53 2.55 15.66 13.20
C GLY A 53 2.12 14.42 12.40
N GLY A 54 2.43 13.22 12.90
CA GLY A 54 2.00 11.95 12.30
C GLY A 54 0.71 11.37 12.88
N THR A 55 0.14 11.97 13.95
CA THR A 55 -0.94 11.36 14.74
C THR A 55 -2.07 12.30 15.17
N CYS A 56 -1.87 13.62 15.06
CA CYS A 56 -2.85 14.62 15.46
C CYS A 56 -3.61 15.13 14.24
N ASP A 57 -4.85 14.65 14.08
CA ASP A 57 -5.77 15.08 13.04
C ASP A 57 -6.96 15.86 13.64
N PRO A 58 -7.60 16.75 12.86
CA PRO A 58 -8.83 17.40 13.30
C PRO A 58 -9.99 16.40 13.37
N LEU A 59 -10.71 16.40 14.49
CA LEU A 59 -11.96 15.65 14.66
C LEU A 59 -13.13 16.61 14.85
N VAL A 60 -14.17 16.45 14.02
CA VAL A 60 -15.44 17.18 14.15
C VAL A 60 -16.55 16.18 14.48
N ILE A 61 -17.24 16.39 15.61
CA ILE A 61 -18.40 15.61 15.99
C ILE A 61 -19.64 16.49 15.88
N HIS A 62 -20.63 16.04 15.11
CA HIS A 62 -21.88 16.75 14.91
C HIS A 62 -23.07 15.83 15.21
N TRP A 63 -23.78 16.11 16.31
CA TRP A 63 -24.96 15.33 16.70
C TRP A 63 -26.06 16.20 17.34
N PRO A 64 -26.87 16.92 16.53
CA PRO A 64 -27.80 17.93 17.04
C PRO A 64 -28.76 17.48 18.15
N LYS A 65 -29.21 16.22 18.11
CA LYS A 65 -30.14 15.65 19.10
C LYS A 65 -29.46 15.13 20.37
N GLY A 66 -28.16 14.83 20.32
CA GLY A 66 -27.45 14.17 21.44
C GLY A 66 -26.33 14.98 22.06
N MET A 67 -26.09 16.21 21.61
CA MET A 67 -25.22 17.18 22.27
C MET A 67 -25.84 18.57 22.22
N LYS A 68 -25.58 19.38 23.25
CA LYS A 68 -25.94 20.81 23.26
C LYS A 68 -24.90 21.69 22.58
N ALA A 69 -23.66 21.23 22.56
CA ALA A 69 -22.50 21.89 21.96
C ALA A 69 -22.73 22.32 20.50
N ARG A 70 -22.44 23.58 20.14
CA ARG A 70 -22.53 24.13 18.78
C ARG A 70 -21.27 24.93 18.43
N GLY A 71 -20.34 24.25 17.75
CA GLY A 71 -19.11 24.88 17.24
C GLY A 71 -18.09 25.23 18.32
N GLU A 72 -18.25 24.74 19.57
CA GLU A 72 -17.22 24.93 20.59
C GLU A 72 -16.11 23.89 20.49
N MET A 73 -14.93 24.24 21.00
CA MET A 73 -13.74 23.38 21.00
C MET A 73 -13.72 22.44 22.21
N ARG A 74 -13.03 21.31 22.06
CA ARG A 74 -12.68 20.37 23.14
C ARG A 74 -11.18 20.13 23.15
N HIS A 75 -10.61 20.07 24.35
CA HIS A 75 -9.15 20.03 24.55
C HIS A 75 -8.69 18.76 25.29
N GLN A 76 -9.62 17.90 25.70
CA GLN A 76 -9.32 16.60 26.28
C GLN A 76 -8.53 15.73 25.30
N TYR A 77 -7.57 14.97 25.80
CA TYR A 77 -6.78 14.07 24.96
C TYR A 77 -7.57 12.83 24.59
N HIS A 78 -7.66 12.55 23.30
CA HIS A 78 -8.35 11.39 22.74
C HIS A 78 -7.64 10.84 21.50
N HIS A 79 -7.94 9.58 21.18
CA HIS A 79 -7.36 8.86 20.06
C HIS A 79 -8.46 8.20 19.21
N SER A 80 -8.16 7.79 17.98
CA SER A 80 -9.14 7.17 17.06
C SER A 80 -9.81 5.92 17.65
N THR A 81 -9.14 5.21 18.54
CA THR A 81 -9.67 4.05 19.27
C THR A 81 -10.86 4.39 20.17
N ASP A 82 -11.03 5.67 20.54
CA ASP A 82 -12.11 6.16 21.40
C ASP A 82 -13.44 6.34 20.63
N ILE A 83 -13.44 6.26 19.30
CA ILE A 83 -14.64 6.47 18.47
C ILE A 83 -15.68 5.37 18.70
N VAL A 84 -15.27 4.11 18.64
CA VAL A 84 -16.18 2.96 18.83
C VAL A 84 -16.86 2.98 20.21
N PRO A 85 -16.15 3.09 21.35
CA PRO A 85 -16.81 3.16 22.65
C PRO A 85 -17.72 4.40 22.77
N THR A 86 -17.37 5.53 22.14
CA THR A 86 -18.24 6.71 22.09
C THR A 86 -19.56 6.43 21.37
N ILE A 87 -19.51 5.74 20.22
CA ILE A 87 -20.70 5.38 19.45
C ILE A 87 -21.57 4.41 20.25
N LEU A 88 -20.97 3.37 20.86
CA LEU A 88 -21.68 2.38 21.66
C LEU A 88 -22.40 3.03 22.85
N GLU A 89 -21.72 3.89 23.62
CA GLU A 89 -22.36 4.63 24.71
C GLU A 89 -23.48 5.55 24.19
N ALA A 90 -23.28 6.19 23.02
CA ALA A 90 -24.28 7.08 22.43
C ALA A 90 -25.58 6.36 22.04
N ILE A 91 -25.51 5.08 21.67
CA ILE A 91 -26.67 4.26 21.30
C ILE A 91 -27.13 3.32 22.42
N GLY A 92 -26.49 3.36 23.60
CA GLY A 92 -26.84 2.53 24.76
C GLY A 92 -26.55 1.04 24.57
N LEU A 93 -25.49 0.70 23.84
CA LEU A 93 -25.04 -0.68 23.66
C LEU A 93 -23.69 -0.93 24.33
N GLU A 94 -23.47 -2.17 24.73
CA GLU A 94 -22.18 -2.66 25.21
C GLU A 94 -21.50 -3.51 24.12
N MET A 95 -20.16 -3.51 24.10
CA MET A 95 -19.41 -4.38 23.20
C MET A 95 -19.59 -5.84 23.67
N PRO A 96 -20.02 -6.77 22.79
CA PRO A 96 -20.15 -8.17 23.18
C PRO A 96 -18.77 -8.78 23.47
N THR A 97 -18.69 -9.59 24.53
CA THR A 97 -17.48 -10.38 24.84
C THR A 97 -17.31 -11.58 23.92
N VAL A 98 -18.40 -12.06 23.31
CA VAL A 98 -18.43 -13.14 22.32
C VAL A 98 -19.37 -12.77 21.18
N TYR A 99 -18.91 -12.91 19.94
CA TYR A 99 -19.74 -12.73 18.75
C TYR A 99 -19.66 -13.97 17.86
N ARG A 100 -20.81 -14.63 17.64
CA ARG A 100 -20.92 -15.87 16.83
C ARG A 100 -19.93 -16.98 17.23
N GLY A 101 -19.66 -17.12 18.53
CA GLY A 101 -18.76 -18.14 19.07
C GLY A 101 -17.28 -17.74 19.08
N VAL A 102 -16.93 -16.53 18.65
CA VAL A 102 -15.57 -15.99 18.69
C VAL A 102 -15.44 -15.02 19.86
N GLU A 103 -14.47 -15.25 20.75
CA GLU A 103 -14.13 -14.29 21.81
C GLU A 103 -13.61 -12.99 21.20
N GLN A 104 -14.11 -11.86 21.70
CA GLN A 104 -13.74 -10.54 21.19
C GLN A 104 -12.65 -9.94 22.04
N TYR A 105 -11.67 -9.32 21.37
CA TYR A 105 -10.67 -8.53 22.06
C TYR A 105 -11.33 -7.25 22.63
N PRO A 106 -11.07 -6.88 23.90
CA PRO A 106 -11.68 -5.70 24.51
C PRO A 106 -11.38 -4.41 23.74
N LEU A 107 -12.29 -3.44 23.79
CA LEU A 107 -12.01 -2.11 23.25
C LEU A 107 -10.91 -1.43 24.06
N ASN A 108 -9.83 -1.01 23.41
CA ASN A 108 -8.73 -0.26 24.04
C ASN A 108 -9.03 1.24 24.22
N GLY A 109 -10.14 1.72 23.66
CA GLY A 109 -10.55 3.11 23.76
C GLY A 109 -11.42 3.40 24.98
N VAL A 110 -11.56 4.68 25.31
CA VAL A 110 -12.52 5.19 26.29
C VAL A 110 -13.49 6.14 25.60
N SER A 111 -14.75 6.16 26.02
CA SER A 111 -15.72 7.07 25.38
C SER A 111 -15.39 8.54 25.62
N MET A 112 -15.60 9.36 24.60
CA MET A 112 -15.49 10.82 24.60
C MET A 112 -16.79 11.51 25.02
N ARG A 113 -17.89 10.78 25.19
CA ARG A 113 -19.23 11.35 25.35
C ARG A 113 -19.34 12.34 26.51
N TYR A 114 -18.60 12.10 27.61
CA TYR A 114 -18.54 13.01 28.75
C TYR A 114 -18.16 14.45 28.36
N SER A 115 -17.29 14.60 27.34
CA SER A 115 -16.86 15.91 26.85
C SER A 115 -17.95 16.65 26.11
N PHE A 116 -19.01 15.99 25.63
CA PHE A 116 -20.03 16.65 24.81
C PHE A 116 -20.81 17.71 25.60
N ASP A 117 -21.09 17.42 26.87
CA ASP A 117 -21.87 18.26 27.76
C ASP A 117 -21.00 19.14 28.69
N ASP A 118 -19.77 18.73 28.97
CA ASP A 118 -18.82 19.50 29.79
C ASP A 118 -17.47 19.69 29.08
N ALA A 119 -17.24 20.92 28.62
CA ALA A 119 -16.02 21.30 27.92
C ALA A 119 -14.77 21.29 28.82
N ASN A 120 -14.94 21.35 30.15
CA ASN A 120 -13.84 21.41 31.12
C ASN A 120 -13.67 20.11 31.91
N ALA A 121 -14.44 19.06 31.57
CA ALA A 121 -14.28 17.77 32.21
C ALA A 121 -12.84 17.27 32.03
N PRO A 122 -12.26 16.64 33.07
CA PRO A 122 -10.90 16.12 32.99
C PRO A 122 -10.82 15.02 31.93
N THR A 123 -9.66 14.90 31.28
CA THR A 123 -9.39 13.83 30.31
C THR A 123 -9.63 12.46 30.95
N ALA A 124 -10.58 11.71 30.38
CA ALA A 124 -10.89 10.36 30.84
C ALA A 124 -9.81 9.33 30.45
N LYS A 125 -9.17 9.53 29.29
CA LYS A 125 -8.08 8.68 28.81
C LYS A 125 -6.82 8.87 29.65
N LYS A 126 -6.18 7.76 30.04
CA LYS A 126 -4.96 7.79 30.87
C LYS A 126 -3.70 7.53 30.09
N ARG A 127 -3.78 6.68 29.07
CA ARG A 127 -2.62 6.20 28.33
C ARG A 127 -2.99 5.94 26.87
N GLN A 128 -2.03 6.18 25.97
CA GLN A 128 -2.10 5.80 24.56
C GLN A 128 -0.70 5.54 24.03
N TYR A 129 -0.41 4.30 23.63
CA TYR A 129 0.81 3.97 22.90
C TYR A 129 0.64 4.22 21.39
N PHE A 130 1.76 4.37 20.69
CA PHE A 130 1.87 4.52 19.26
C PHE A 130 3.00 3.61 18.76
N SER A 131 2.73 2.88 17.68
CA SER A 131 3.73 2.11 16.95
C SER A 131 3.34 1.99 15.48
N MET A 132 4.27 2.27 14.57
CA MET A 132 4.06 2.11 13.14
C MET A 132 5.40 2.04 12.43
N LEU A 133 5.61 0.99 11.62
CA LEU A 133 6.76 0.87 10.72
C LEU A 133 8.11 1.07 11.44
N GLY A 134 8.23 0.59 12.68
CA GLY A 134 9.43 0.73 13.52
C GLY A 134 9.44 1.92 14.48
N THR A 135 8.56 2.91 14.26
CA THR A 135 8.45 4.08 15.16
C THR A 135 7.72 3.74 16.44
N ARG A 136 8.03 4.44 17.54
CA ARG A 136 7.48 4.17 18.88
C ARG A 136 7.26 5.46 19.67
N GLY A 137 6.09 5.63 20.25
CA GLY A 137 5.82 6.73 21.18
C GLY A 137 4.69 6.40 22.14
N ILE A 138 4.58 7.13 23.24
CA ILE A 138 3.51 6.95 24.21
C ILE A 138 3.12 8.28 24.82
N TRP A 139 1.83 8.49 24.99
CA TRP A 139 1.26 9.53 25.82
C TRP A 139 0.69 8.93 27.10
N GLN A 140 0.95 9.55 28.25
CA GLN A 140 0.32 9.22 29.53
C GLN A 140 0.18 10.47 30.40
N ASP A 141 -1.05 10.80 30.79
CA ASP A 141 -1.39 11.90 31.70
C ASP A 141 -0.65 13.23 31.38
N GLY A 142 -0.71 13.65 30.11
CA GLY A 142 -0.14 14.93 29.66
C GLY A 142 1.35 14.89 29.30
N TRP A 143 2.03 13.78 29.57
CA TRP A 143 3.42 13.53 29.18
C TRP A 143 3.49 12.65 27.94
N LYS A 144 4.51 12.87 27.11
CA LYS A 144 4.75 12.09 25.91
C LYS A 144 6.22 11.72 25.77
N ALA A 145 6.50 10.45 25.50
CA ALA A 145 7.83 9.98 25.12
C ALA A 145 7.83 9.53 23.65
N ALA A 146 8.91 9.84 22.92
CA ALA A 146 9.06 9.54 21.50
C ALA A 146 10.45 8.97 21.19
N ALA A 147 10.51 7.79 20.57
CA ALA A 147 11.76 7.19 20.12
C ALA A 147 12.21 7.82 18.78
N LEU A 148 13.48 8.19 18.70
CA LEU A 148 14.07 8.72 17.47
C LEU A 148 14.45 7.59 16.52
N HIS A 149 13.44 7.07 15.83
CA HIS A 149 13.57 6.04 14.82
C HIS A 149 12.86 6.48 13.53
N ALA A 150 13.52 6.29 12.39
CA ALA A 150 12.92 6.59 11.09
C ALA A 150 12.04 5.41 10.63
N PRO A 151 10.81 5.64 10.16
CA PRO A 151 9.95 4.57 9.70
C PRO A 151 10.53 3.89 8.45
N ILE A 152 10.29 2.58 8.28
CA ILE A 152 10.73 1.77 7.13
C ILE A 152 12.22 1.95 6.75
N SER A 153 13.08 2.18 7.75
CA SER A 153 14.48 2.54 7.51
C SER A 153 15.42 1.33 7.35
N GLY A 154 15.00 0.15 7.78
CA GLY A 154 15.84 -1.04 7.88
C GLY A 154 17.03 -0.88 8.82
N LYS A 155 16.97 0.09 9.75
CA LYS A 155 18.05 0.39 10.70
C LYS A 155 18.13 -0.67 11.79
N GLY A 156 17.00 -1.23 12.22
CA GLY A 156 16.96 -2.14 13.37
C GLY A 156 17.52 -1.50 14.65
N HIS A 157 18.14 -2.32 15.51
CA HIS A 157 18.80 -1.90 16.75
C HIS A 157 17.97 -0.94 17.62
N PHE A 158 16.72 -1.32 17.84
CA PHE A 158 15.72 -0.53 18.56
C PHE A 158 16.10 -0.25 20.02
N ASP A 159 16.99 -1.05 20.62
CA ASP A 159 17.56 -0.86 21.95
C ASP A 159 18.50 0.36 22.04
N GLN A 160 19.08 0.78 20.92
CA GLN A 160 20.02 1.91 20.84
C GLN A 160 19.33 3.24 20.53
N ASP A 161 18.02 3.24 20.29
CA ASP A 161 17.30 4.46 19.96
C ASP A 161 17.27 5.44 21.14
N ARG A 162 17.62 6.70 20.85
CA ARG A 162 17.42 7.79 21.79
C ARG A 162 15.93 8.09 21.92
N TRP A 163 15.49 8.36 23.14
CA TRP A 163 14.14 8.85 23.40
C TRP A 163 14.14 10.33 23.79
N GLU A 164 13.10 11.03 23.35
CA GLU A 164 12.78 12.39 23.76
C GLU A 164 11.54 12.38 24.66
N LEU A 165 11.44 13.37 25.55
CA LEU A 165 10.34 13.52 26.50
C LEU A 165 9.73 14.92 26.38
N TYR A 166 8.41 15.02 26.41
CA TYR A 166 7.67 16.29 26.34
C TYR A 166 6.52 16.30 27.34
N HIS A 167 6.19 17.46 27.89
CA HIS A 167 4.94 17.69 28.60
C HIS A 167 3.96 18.40 27.65
N VAL A 168 3.17 17.63 26.92
CA VAL A 168 2.38 18.14 25.78
C VAL A 168 1.15 18.95 26.17
N ASP A 169 0.71 18.88 27.42
CA ASP A 169 -0.32 19.79 27.95
C ASP A 169 0.20 21.22 28.09
N GLU A 170 1.51 21.40 28.31
CA GLU A 170 2.18 22.71 28.38
C GLU A 170 2.86 23.09 27.05
N ASP A 171 3.34 22.09 26.30
CA ASP A 171 4.05 22.23 25.03
C ASP A 171 3.47 21.28 23.97
N ARG A 172 2.31 21.66 23.45
CA ARG A 172 1.58 20.88 22.43
C ARG A 172 2.40 20.63 21.16
N ALA A 173 3.39 21.49 20.88
CA ALA A 173 4.22 21.42 19.68
C ALA A 173 5.36 20.40 19.81
N GLU A 174 5.57 19.82 20.99
CA GLU A 174 6.71 18.97 21.29
C GLU A 174 8.04 19.72 21.09
N ALA A 175 8.09 21.03 21.32
CA ALA A 175 9.24 21.87 20.96
C ALA A 175 10.43 21.73 21.92
N ARG A 176 10.20 21.36 23.18
CA ARG A 176 11.23 21.28 24.23
C ARG A 176 11.40 19.87 24.75
N ASN A 177 12.50 19.21 24.36
CA ASN A 177 12.87 17.92 24.93
C ASN A 177 13.31 18.09 26.40
N LEU A 178 12.64 17.36 27.29
CA LEU A 178 12.81 17.36 28.74
C LEU A 178 13.50 16.09 29.27
N ALA A 179 13.98 15.21 28.39
CA ALA A 179 14.55 13.91 28.76
C ALA A 179 15.65 14.02 29.83
N ASP A 180 16.60 14.94 29.64
CA ASP A 180 17.73 15.15 30.56
C ASP A 180 17.29 15.76 31.91
N GLN A 181 16.17 16.50 31.92
CA GLN A 181 15.64 17.16 33.12
C GLN A 181 14.76 16.22 33.95
N HIS A 182 14.08 15.27 33.29
CA HIS A 182 13.17 14.31 33.93
C HIS A 182 13.46 12.86 33.48
N PRO A 183 14.67 12.34 33.74
CA PRO A 183 15.07 11.01 33.26
C PRO A 183 14.23 9.88 33.86
N GLU A 184 13.80 10.01 35.13
CA GLU A 184 12.92 9.03 35.78
C GLU A 184 11.55 8.97 35.10
N LYS A 185 10.99 10.13 34.73
CA LYS A 185 9.71 10.21 34.01
C LYS A 185 9.82 9.61 32.61
N LEU A 186 10.95 9.80 31.93
CA LEU A 186 11.20 9.17 30.65
C LEU A 186 11.25 7.64 30.78
N GLN A 187 11.97 7.11 31.77
CA GLN A 187 12.03 5.66 31.99
C GLN A 187 10.65 5.07 32.36
N GLU A 188 9.85 5.78 33.16
CA GLU A 188 8.46 5.41 33.45
C GLU A 188 7.64 5.24 32.16
N LEU A 189 7.72 6.21 31.24
CA LEU A 189 6.98 6.14 29.98
C LEU A 189 7.52 5.07 29.04
N ILE A 190 8.83 4.87 28.96
CA ILE A 190 9.41 3.78 28.16
C ILE A 190 8.91 2.42 28.66
N ALA A 191 8.90 2.19 29.98
CA ALA A 191 8.36 0.97 30.57
C ALA A 191 6.86 0.81 30.24
N ALA A 192 6.07 1.88 30.40
CA ALA A 192 4.66 1.87 30.04
C ALA A 192 4.42 1.57 28.54
N TRP A 193 5.31 2.02 27.65
CA TRP A 193 5.21 1.66 26.23
C TRP A 193 5.37 0.16 26.01
N PHE A 194 6.32 -0.48 26.68
CA PHE A 194 6.51 -1.94 26.57
C PHE A 194 5.36 -2.74 27.18
N GLU A 195 4.76 -2.27 28.29
CA GLU A 195 3.53 -2.86 28.85
C GLU A 195 2.40 -2.87 27.82
N GLU A 196 2.15 -1.72 27.17
CA GLU A 196 1.12 -1.61 26.14
C GLU A 196 1.48 -2.41 24.88
N ALA A 197 2.77 -2.45 24.52
CA ALA A 197 3.23 -3.20 23.35
C ALA A 197 2.98 -4.70 23.51
N GLU A 198 3.23 -5.25 24.70
CA GLU A 198 2.93 -6.66 25.01
C GLU A 198 1.43 -6.92 25.03
N ALA A 199 0.66 -6.07 25.72
CA ALA A 199 -0.78 -6.23 25.83
C ALA A 199 -1.48 -6.20 24.46
N ASN A 200 -0.95 -5.44 23.50
CA ASN A 200 -1.57 -5.19 22.19
C ASN A 200 -0.84 -5.86 21.01
N PHE A 201 0.01 -6.87 21.25
CA PHE A 201 0.69 -7.65 20.22
C PHE A 201 1.52 -6.80 19.22
N VAL A 202 2.17 -5.74 19.71
CA VAL A 202 2.98 -4.84 18.88
C VAL A 202 4.33 -5.47 18.50
N LEU A 203 4.80 -6.42 19.30
CA LEU A 203 6.10 -7.06 19.12
C LEU A 203 5.99 -8.32 18.24
N PRO A 204 7.02 -8.65 17.44
CA PRO A 204 8.27 -7.90 17.25
C PRO A 204 8.09 -6.62 16.41
N LEU A 205 8.99 -5.66 16.61
CA LEU A 205 9.04 -4.43 15.79
C LEU A 205 9.53 -4.73 14.38
N ASP A 206 9.00 -3.99 13.40
CA ASP A 206 9.38 -4.13 12.00
C ASP A 206 9.54 -2.77 11.31
N ASP A 207 10.77 -2.44 10.95
CA ASP A 207 11.15 -1.25 10.20
C ASP A 207 11.72 -1.59 8.82
N ARG A 208 11.50 -2.81 8.28
CA ARG A 208 11.97 -3.19 6.94
C ARG A 208 11.55 -2.17 5.87
N PRO A 209 12.32 -2.01 4.77
CA PRO A 209 11.95 -1.16 3.65
C PRO A 209 10.57 -1.45 3.08
N ALA A 210 9.92 -0.44 2.50
CA ALA A 210 8.56 -0.56 1.97
C ALA A 210 8.39 -1.71 0.97
N VAL A 211 9.36 -1.94 0.08
CA VAL A 211 9.31 -3.02 -0.91
C VAL A 211 9.25 -4.41 -0.27
N GLU A 212 9.88 -4.60 0.88
CA GLU A 212 9.83 -5.87 1.61
C GLU A 212 8.49 -6.04 2.31
N GLN A 213 8.03 -5.03 3.07
CA GLN A 213 6.78 -5.10 3.82
C GLN A 213 5.53 -5.22 2.91
N ILE A 214 5.56 -4.58 1.73
CA ILE A 214 4.46 -4.65 0.75
C ILE A 214 4.43 -6.03 0.07
N ASN A 215 5.58 -6.66 -0.11
CA ASN A 215 5.70 -7.96 -0.75
C ASN A 215 5.58 -9.15 0.22
N ASP A 216 5.42 -8.90 1.52
CA ASP A 216 5.10 -9.95 2.48
C ASP A 216 3.82 -10.69 2.08
N GLU A 217 3.93 -12.01 2.05
CA GLU A 217 2.78 -12.86 1.79
C GLU A 217 1.79 -12.75 2.95
N ARG A 218 0.57 -12.30 2.64
CA ARG A 218 -0.53 -12.20 3.60
C ARG A 218 -1.20 -13.57 3.73
N PRO A 219 -1.64 -13.98 4.93
CA PRO A 219 -2.40 -15.20 5.10
C PRO A 219 -3.61 -15.23 4.15
N GLN A 220 -3.69 -16.28 3.34
CA GLN A 220 -4.81 -16.53 2.43
C GLN A 220 -5.71 -17.62 3.00
N GLY A 221 -7.02 -17.49 2.79
CA GLY A 221 -7.97 -18.55 3.14
C GLY A 221 -7.95 -19.75 2.17
N GLU A 222 -7.29 -19.60 1.02
CA GLU A 222 -7.19 -20.59 -0.04
C GLU A 222 -5.81 -21.29 -0.03
N PRO A 223 -5.73 -22.57 -0.46
CA PRO A 223 -4.45 -23.25 -0.56
C PRO A 223 -3.53 -22.58 -1.60
N PRO A 224 -2.19 -22.68 -1.44
CA PRO A 224 -1.24 -22.19 -2.44
C PRO A 224 -1.52 -22.78 -3.82
N ARG A 225 -1.45 -21.93 -4.85
CA ARG A 225 -1.64 -22.32 -6.26
C ARG A 225 -0.69 -21.57 -7.17
N SER A 226 -0.19 -22.27 -8.19
CA SER A 226 0.64 -21.72 -9.26
C SER A 226 -0.17 -21.39 -10.52
N ARG A 227 -1.46 -21.72 -10.55
CA ARG A 227 -2.36 -21.46 -11.68
C ARG A 227 -3.62 -20.74 -11.23
N TYR A 228 -3.96 -19.68 -11.94
CA TYR A 228 -5.12 -18.83 -11.70
C TYR A 228 -5.97 -18.77 -12.97
N ILE A 229 -7.29 -18.77 -12.82
CA ILE A 229 -8.22 -18.66 -13.95
C ILE A 229 -9.15 -17.47 -13.71
N TYR A 230 -9.18 -16.57 -14.69
CA TYR A 230 -10.01 -15.38 -14.69
C TYR A 230 -10.99 -15.44 -15.86
N TYR A 231 -12.18 -14.88 -15.64
CA TYR A 231 -13.27 -14.87 -16.62
C TYR A 231 -13.68 -13.42 -16.95
N PRO A 232 -14.15 -13.14 -18.18
CA PRO A 232 -14.69 -11.84 -18.53
C PRO A 232 -15.96 -11.52 -17.75
N ASP A 233 -16.48 -10.29 -17.90
CA ASP A 233 -17.71 -9.81 -17.27
C ASP A 233 -17.69 -9.82 -15.73
N THR A 234 -16.50 -9.72 -15.15
CA THR A 234 -16.28 -9.64 -13.70
C THR A 234 -15.76 -8.26 -13.28
N SER A 235 -15.95 -7.93 -12.01
CA SER A 235 -15.33 -6.72 -11.43
C SER A 235 -13.80 -6.87 -11.35
N PRO A 236 -13.04 -5.76 -11.34
CA PRO A 236 -11.58 -5.83 -11.24
C PRO A 236 -11.18 -6.61 -9.98
N VAL A 237 -10.23 -7.54 -10.13
CA VAL A 237 -9.68 -8.29 -8.99
C VAL A 237 -8.56 -7.44 -8.37
N PRO A 238 -8.68 -6.99 -7.11
CA PRO A 238 -7.67 -6.13 -6.50
C PRO A 238 -6.28 -6.78 -6.54
N GLU A 239 -5.23 -6.00 -6.84
CA GLU A 239 -3.85 -6.47 -6.99
C GLU A 239 -3.37 -7.30 -5.78
N SER A 240 -3.81 -6.95 -4.56
CA SER A 240 -3.47 -7.69 -3.32
C SER A 240 -4.01 -9.12 -3.25
N THR A 241 -4.96 -9.47 -4.12
CA THR A 241 -5.62 -10.79 -4.20
C THR A 241 -5.50 -11.43 -5.59
N ALA A 242 -5.13 -10.65 -6.59
CA ALA A 242 -4.84 -11.14 -7.93
C ALA A 242 -3.55 -11.99 -7.95
N VAL A 243 -3.33 -12.69 -9.06
CA VAL A 243 -2.11 -13.46 -9.29
C VAL A 243 -0.89 -12.54 -9.19
N ASN A 244 0.09 -12.94 -8.36
CA ASN A 244 1.30 -12.18 -8.15
C ASN A 244 2.40 -12.65 -9.11
N ILE A 245 2.57 -11.93 -10.22
CA ILE A 245 3.61 -12.22 -11.23
C ILE A 245 4.96 -11.54 -10.94
N ARG A 246 5.07 -10.80 -9.83
CA ARG A 246 6.26 -9.99 -9.52
C ARG A 246 7.43 -10.89 -9.12
N GLY A 247 8.61 -10.59 -9.64
CA GLY A 247 9.87 -11.25 -9.27
C GLY A 247 10.03 -12.71 -9.74
N ARG A 248 9.23 -13.18 -10.71
CA ARG A 248 9.20 -14.58 -11.17
C ARG A 248 8.87 -14.71 -12.65
N SER A 249 9.05 -15.91 -13.20
CA SER A 249 8.57 -16.26 -14.54
C SER A 249 7.06 -16.45 -14.55
N TYR A 250 6.38 -16.14 -15.66
CA TYR A 250 4.93 -16.31 -15.77
C TYR A 250 4.47 -16.56 -17.21
N LYS A 251 3.26 -17.12 -17.34
CA LYS A 251 2.53 -17.28 -18.60
C LYS A 251 1.12 -16.76 -18.44
N ILE A 252 0.64 -16.03 -19.44
CA ILE A 252 -0.77 -15.66 -19.58
C ILE A 252 -1.27 -16.28 -20.86
N LEU A 253 -2.31 -17.10 -20.76
CA LEU A 253 -2.91 -17.82 -21.88
C LEU A 253 -4.41 -17.53 -21.89
N ALA A 254 -4.90 -16.93 -22.96
CA ALA A 254 -6.31 -16.64 -23.18
C ALA A 254 -6.87 -17.55 -24.26
N ASP A 255 -8.00 -18.21 -23.97
CA ASP A 255 -8.80 -18.90 -24.95
C ASP A 255 -9.85 -17.92 -25.49
N VAL A 256 -9.78 -17.62 -26.79
CA VAL A 256 -10.55 -16.54 -27.43
C VAL A 256 -11.10 -17.01 -28.77
N GLU A 257 -12.38 -16.73 -29.01
CA GLU A 257 -12.98 -16.74 -30.34
C GLU A 257 -12.74 -15.40 -31.02
N VAL A 258 -11.91 -15.41 -32.07
CA VAL A 258 -11.51 -14.22 -32.84
C VAL A 258 -12.27 -14.18 -34.16
N THR A 259 -12.80 -13.01 -34.49
CA THR A 259 -13.45 -12.67 -35.76
C THR A 259 -12.68 -11.54 -36.46
N PRO A 260 -12.98 -11.21 -37.73
CA PRO A 260 -12.41 -10.03 -38.38
C PRO A 260 -12.70 -8.71 -37.64
N GLU A 261 -13.76 -8.66 -36.85
CA GLU A 261 -14.22 -7.50 -36.07
C GLU A 261 -13.69 -7.51 -34.62
N SER A 262 -12.95 -8.52 -34.19
CA SER A 262 -12.43 -8.60 -32.81
C SER A 262 -11.46 -7.46 -32.50
N GLU A 263 -11.75 -6.72 -31.43
CA GLU A 263 -10.95 -5.59 -30.96
C GLU A 263 -11.14 -5.43 -29.44
N GLY A 264 -10.11 -4.97 -28.72
CA GLY A 264 -10.19 -4.66 -27.30
C GLY A 264 -9.25 -5.46 -26.41
N VAL A 265 -9.32 -5.18 -25.11
CA VAL A 265 -8.44 -5.79 -24.10
C VAL A 265 -8.87 -7.20 -23.75
N ILE A 266 -7.98 -8.17 -23.88
CA ILE A 266 -8.21 -9.54 -23.39
C ILE A 266 -7.91 -9.62 -21.90
N PHE A 267 -6.77 -9.06 -21.50
CA PHE A 267 -6.28 -9.07 -20.13
C PHE A 267 -5.53 -7.76 -19.84
N ALA A 268 -5.73 -7.18 -18.67
CA ALA A 268 -4.93 -6.06 -18.18
C ALA A 268 -4.75 -6.14 -16.66
N HIS A 269 -3.60 -5.65 -16.18
CA HIS A 269 -3.34 -5.50 -14.76
C HIS A 269 -2.33 -4.37 -14.55
N GLY A 270 -2.71 -3.36 -13.77
CA GLY A 270 -1.88 -2.17 -13.51
C GLY A 270 -2.35 -0.97 -14.31
N SER A 271 -1.45 -0.02 -14.57
CA SER A 271 -1.77 1.25 -15.23
C SER A 271 -0.62 1.75 -16.10
N ARG A 272 -0.76 2.96 -16.69
CA ARG A 272 0.32 3.66 -17.41
C ARG A 272 1.58 3.94 -16.58
N PHE A 273 1.54 3.74 -15.25
CA PHE A 273 2.67 3.95 -14.33
C PHE A 273 3.33 2.66 -13.85
N GLY A 274 2.94 1.52 -14.43
CA GLY A 274 3.36 0.19 -14.03
C GLY A 274 2.24 -0.78 -14.31
N GLY A 275 2.44 -1.75 -15.19
CA GLY A 275 1.38 -2.69 -15.57
C GLY A 275 1.66 -3.44 -16.86
N HIS A 276 0.73 -4.30 -17.25
CA HIS A 276 0.80 -5.02 -18.51
C HIS A 276 -0.59 -5.33 -19.07
N SER A 277 -0.66 -5.46 -20.40
CA SER A 277 -1.92 -5.70 -21.10
C SER A 277 -1.72 -6.54 -22.35
N LEU A 278 -2.63 -7.48 -22.57
CA LEU A 278 -2.77 -8.30 -23.76
C LEU A 278 -4.09 -7.91 -24.45
N PHE A 279 -4.03 -7.45 -25.70
CA PHE A 279 -5.20 -6.90 -26.40
C PHE A 279 -5.13 -7.13 -27.91
N ILE A 280 -6.28 -7.07 -28.59
CA ILE A 280 -6.38 -7.10 -30.04
C ILE A 280 -6.65 -5.68 -30.54
N ARG A 281 -5.86 -5.24 -31.53
CA ARG A 281 -6.07 -3.97 -32.24
C ARG A 281 -5.52 -4.08 -33.66
N ASP A 282 -6.23 -3.52 -34.63
CA ASP A 282 -5.86 -3.58 -36.05
C ASP A 282 -5.62 -5.03 -36.53
N ARG A 283 -6.47 -5.95 -36.05
CA ARG A 283 -6.42 -7.41 -36.28
C ARG A 283 -5.12 -8.09 -35.83
N LYS A 284 -4.33 -7.46 -34.97
CA LYS A 284 -3.10 -8.02 -34.41
C LYS A 284 -3.23 -8.19 -32.90
N LEU A 285 -2.57 -9.21 -32.36
CA LEU A 285 -2.36 -9.35 -30.93
C LEU A 285 -1.21 -8.44 -30.51
N HIS A 286 -1.43 -7.70 -29.45
CA HIS A 286 -0.43 -6.85 -28.82
C HIS A 286 -0.25 -7.28 -27.37
N TYR A 287 1.00 -7.37 -26.94
CA TYR A 287 1.34 -7.37 -25.53
C TYR A 287 2.19 -6.14 -25.21
N VAL A 288 1.78 -5.39 -24.20
CA VAL A 288 2.52 -4.24 -23.71
C VAL A 288 2.87 -4.47 -22.24
N TYR A 289 4.14 -4.25 -21.90
CA TYR A 289 4.59 -4.11 -20.53
C TYR A 289 5.05 -2.68 -20.27
N ASN A 290 4.34 -1.97 -19.40
CA ASN A 290 4.68 -0.65 -18.95
C ASN A 290 5.53 -0.75 -17.68
N PHE A 291 6.84 -0.52 -17.82
CA PHE A 291 7.77 -0.59 -16.70
C PHE A 291 7.82 0.76 -15.98
N LEU A 292 7.08 0.90 -14.88
CA LEU A 292 7.10 2.05 -13.97
C LEU A 292 6.73 3.41 -14.62
N GLY A 293 6.07 3.41 -15.78
CA GLY A 293 5.82 4.61 -16.59
C GLY A 293 7.04 5.11 -17.37
N ILE A 294 8.16 4.38 -17.34
CA ILE A 294 9.40 4.75 -18.02
C ILE A 294 9.28 4.41 -19.51
N LYS A 295 9.37 5.44 -20.35
CA LYS A 295 9.32 5.31 -21.81
C LYS A 295 10.63 4.77 -22.38
N PRO A 296 10.60 4.08 -23.54
CA PRO A 296 9.41 3.63 -24.26
C PRO A 296 8.73 2.44 -23.57
N GLU A 297 7.43 2.25 -23.87
CA GLU A 297 6.70 1.02 -23.52
C GLU A 297 7.36 -0.19 -24.21
N GLN A 298 7.33 -1.35 -23.57
CA GLN A 298 7.86 -2.60 -24.15
C GLN A 298 6.72 -3.31 -24.88
N VAL A 299 6.78 -3.33 -26.22
CA VAL A 299 5.67 -3.75 -27.08
C VAL A 299 6.06 -4.96 -27.92
N PHE A 300 5.19 -5.97 -27.93
CA PHE A 300 5.30 -7.18 -28.74
C PHE A 300 4.03 -7.32 -29.57
N VAL A 301 4.17 -7.51 -30.88
CA VAL A 301 3.03 -7.48 -31.81
C VAL A 301 3.09 -8.68 -32.75
N SER A 302 1.96 -9.38 -32.90
CA SER A 302 1.84 -10.48 -33.85
C SER A 302 1.68 -10.00 -35.30
N PRO A 303 1.84 -10.88 -36.30
CA PRO A 303 1.18 -10.75 -37.58
C PRO A 303 -0.35 -10.65 -37.44
N GLU A 304 -1.05 -10.36 -38.53
CA GLU A 304 -2.53 -10.35 -38.51
C GLU A 304 -3.10 -11.72 -38.14
N LEU A 305 -4.05 -11.71 -37.20
CA LEU A 305 -4.73 -12.90 -36.72
C LEU A 305 -5.72 -13.41 -37.77
N GLN A 306 -5.78 -14.74 -37.90
CA GLN A 306 -6.83 -15.40 -38.66
C GLN A 306 -8.04 -15.64 -37.75
N PRO A 307 -9.28 -15.41 -38.23
CA PRO A 307 -10.47 -15.74 -37.46
C PRO A 307 -10.53 -17.21 -37.05
N GLY A 308 -11.04 -17.49 -35.86
CA GLY A 308 -11.18 -18.84 -35.32
C GLY A 308 -11.08 -18.88 -33.79
N GLN A 309 -11.15 -20.08 -33.23
CA GLN A 309 -10.80 -20.31 -31.83
C GLN A 309 -9.28 -20.37 -31.72
N LEU A 310 -8.71 -19.46 -30.93
CA LEU A 310 -7.27 -19.29 -30.77
C LEU A 310 -6.89 -19.27 -29.30
N THR A 311 -5.75 -19.88 -29.00
CA THR A 311 -5.03 -19.61 -27.75
C THR A 311 -4.06 -18.45 -28.01
N LEU A 312 -4.28 -17.33 -27.34
CA LEU A 312 -3.43 -16.14 -27.44
C LEU A 312 -2.68 -15.96 -26.12
N GLY A 313 -1.39 -15.66 -26.15
CA GLY A 313 -0.67 -15.62 -24.88
C GLY A 313 0.68 -14.96 -24.89
N VAL A 314 1.22 -14.81 -23.69
CA VAL A 314 2.57 -14.31 -23.44
C VAL A 314 3.27 -15.16 -22.39
N GLU A 315 4.54 -15.44 -22.59
CA GLU A 315 5.47 -15.99 -21.59
C GLU A 315 6.51 -14.92 -21.26
N PHE A 316 6.79 -14.72 -19.98
CA PHE A 316 8.01 -14.05 -19.54
C PHE A 316 8.87 -15.03 -18.76
N VAL A 317 10.08 -15.28 -19.27
CA VAL A 317 11.09 -16.09 -18.61
C VAL A 317 12.07 -15.15 -17.93
N ARG A 318 12.09 -15.15 -16.60
CA ARG A 318 13.06 -14.37 -15.84
C ARG A 318 14.44 -15.03 -15.93
N GLU A 319 15.45 -14.24 -16.26
CA GLU A 319 16.82 -14.69 -16.42
C GLU A 319 17.75 -14.12 -15.33
N GLY A 320 17.39 -12.98 -14.73
CA GLY A 320 18.19 -12.35 -13.69
C GLY A 320 17.53 -11.15 -13.01
N ALA A 321 18.30 -10.51 -12.13
CA ALA A 321 17.97 -9.23 -11.53
C ALA A 321 18.82 -8.12 -12.17
N GLY A 322 18.21 -6.97 -12.44
CA GLY A 322 18.89 -5.77 -12.89
C GLY A 322 19.51 -4.98 -11.74
N GLU A 323 20.04 -3.80 -12.07
CA GLU A 323 20.77 -2.94 -11.12
C GLU A 323 19.91 -2.52 -9.92
N HIS A 324 18.60 -2.34 -10.14
CA HIS A 324 17.65 -1.92 -9.11
C HIS A 324 16.69 -3.06 -8.74
N MET A 325 17.16 -4.30 -8.87
CA MET A 325 16.43 -5.54 -8.57
C MET A 325 15.23 -5.83 -9.48
N GLU A 326 14.98 -5.03 -10.50
CA GLU A 326 13.98 -5.36 -11.52
C GLU A 326 14.27 -6.71 -12.17
N SER A 327 13.22 -7.43 -12.56
CA SER A 327 13.39 -8.71 -13.24
C SER A 327 13.79 -8.46 -14.69
N LEU A 328 14.92 -9.03 -15.09
CA LEU A 328 15.38 -9.04 -16.48
C LEU A 328 15.11 -10.42 -17.08
N GLY A 329 14.69 -10.46 -18.33
CA GLY A 329 14.44 -11.71 -19.02
C GLY A 329 13.92 -11.53 -20.44
N THR A 330 13.31 -12.60 -20.96
CA THR A 330 12.81 -12.65 -22.34
C THR A 330 11.31 -12.84 -22.34
N ALA A 331 10.60 -12.01 -23.10
CA ALA A 331 9.17 -12.15 -23.35
C ALA A 331 8.92 -12.78 -24.73
N LYS A 332 7.95 -13.67 -24.79
CA LYS A 332 7.51 -14.36 -26.01
C LYS A 332 6.00 -14.22 -26.16
N LEU A 333 5.56 -13.78 -27.33
CA LEU A 333 4.15 -13.66 -27.71
C LEU A 333 3.74 -14.88 -28.53
N TYR A 334 2.59 -15.47 -28.19
CA TYR A 334 2.09 -16.71 -28.77
C TYR A 334 0.76 -16.51 -29.49
N VAL A 335 0.63 -17.16 -30.64
CA VAL A 335 -0.65 -17.44 -31.32
C VAL A 335 -0.71 -18.94 -31.56
N GLY A 336 -1.58 -19.64 -30.84
CA GLY A 336 -1.55 -21.09 -30.74
C GLY A 336 -0.26 -21.57 -30.07
N GLU A 337 0.45 -22.49 -30.73
CA GLU A 337 1.74 -23.03 -30.26
C GLU A 337 2.94 -22.25 -30.83
N GLU A 338 2.71 -21.31 -31.75
CA GLU A 338 3.78 -20.57 -32.44
C GLU A 338 4.18 -19.30 -31.69
N VAL A 339 5.49 -19.09 -31.53
CA VAL A 339 6.06 -17.82 -31.07
C VAL A 339 6.09 -16.85 -32.24
N VAL A 340 5.30 -15.78 -32.17
CA VAL A 340 5.13 -14.81 -33.25
C VAL A 340 5.89 -13.50 -33.04
N ALA A 341 6.32 -13.24 -31.80
CA ALA A 341 7.23 -12.16 -31.44
C ALA A 341 8.01 -12.55 -30.18
N GLU A 342 9.25 -12.11 -30.08
CA GLU A 342 10.14 -12.37 -28.94
C GLU A 342 11.12 -11.22 -28.76
N GLY A 343 11.52 -10.96 -27.52
CA GLY A 343 12.54 -9.96 -27.23
C GLY A 343 12.79 -9.77 -25.74
N PRO A 344 13.82 -8.97 -25.40
CA PRO A 344 14.14 -8.68 -24.02
C PRO A 344 13.00 -7.89 -23.37
N MET A 345 12.71 -8.19 -22.12
CA MET A 345 11.77 -7.44 -21.29
C MET A 345 12.33 -7.28 -19.87
N ARG A 346 12.06 -6.13 -19.27
CA ARG A 346 12.23 -5.88 -17.84
C ARG A 346 10.87 -5.72 -17.16
N ALA A 347 10.74 -6.29 -15.97
CA ALA A 347 9.53 -6.31 -15.17
C ALA A 347 9.78 -5.82 -13.74
N GLN A 348 8.81 -5.13 -13.17
CA GLN A 348 8.91 -4.56 -11.82
C GLN A 348 8.67 -5.61 -10.73
N ILE A 349 9.20 -5.36 -9.52
CA ILE A 349 9.14 -6.28 -8.37
C ILE A 349 8.20 -5.81 -7.25
N GLY A 350 7.79 -4.55 -7.27
CA GLY A 350 6.78 -3.97 -6.39
C GLY A 350 5.43 -3.82 -7.10
N PRO A 351 4.44 -3.22 -6.44
CA PRO A 351 3.07 -3.14 -6.94
C PRO A 351 2.98 -2.33 -8.24
N PHE A 352 2.08 -2.71 -9.15
CA PHE A 352 1.79 -1.98 -10.40
C PHE A 352 1.25 -0.58 -10.12
N THR A 353 0.51 -0.45 -9.02
CA THR A 353 0.00 0.81 -8.50
C THR A 353 -0.21 0.65 -7.00
N LEU A 354 0.12 1.70 -6.22
CA LEU A 354 -0.06 1.63 -4.76
C LEU A 354 -1.55 1.55 -4.39
N CYS A 355 -2.40 2.24 -5.14
CA CYS A 355 -3.81 2.40 -4.85
C CYS A 355 -4.59 2.51 -6.16
N GLY A 356 -5.64 1.70 -6.31
CA GLY A 356 -6.48 1.69 -7.50
C GLY A 356 -5.91 0.78 -8.58
N ASP A 357 -6.78 0.39 -9.50
CA ASP A 357 -6.62 -0.65 -10.52
C ASP A 357 -6.52 -2.09 -10.01
N GLY A 358 -7.02 -3.01 -10.83
CA GLY A 358 -7.07 -4.43 -10.54
C GLY A 358 -6.94 -5.23 -11.82
N LEU A 359 -6.70 -6.53 -11.67
CA LEU A 359 -6.66 -7.43 -12.82
C LEU A 359 -8.05 -7.52 -13.45
N CYS A 360 -8.11 -7.23 -14.75
CA CYS A 360 -9.33 -7.24 -15.55
C CYS A 360 -9.19 -8.20 -16.73
N VAL A 361 -10.32 -8.82 -17.10
CA VAL A 361 -10.45 -9.65 -18.32
C VAL A 361 -11.57 -9.06 -19.16
N GLY A 362 -11.27 -8.75 -20.43
CA GLY A 362 -12.23 -8.15 -21.36
C GLY A 362 -12.28 -6.62 -21.37
N TYR A 363 -11.50 -5.94 -20.54
CA TYR A 363 -11.39 -4.48 -20.48
C TYR A 363 -10.16 -4.09 -19.66
N ASP A 364 -9.78 -2.81 -19.69
CA ASP A 364 -8.76 -2.24 -18.80
C ASP A 364 -9.38 -1.14 -17.92
N SER A 365 -9.40 -1.37 -16.61
CA SER A 365 -10.10 -0.47 -15.69
C SER A 365 -9.32 0.82 -15.47
N ALA A 366 -10.00 1.87 -15.02
CA ALA A 366 -9.37 3.14 -14.65
C ALA A 366 -8.39 3.71 -15.72
N ASP A 367 -7.08 3.65 -15.47
CA ASP A 367 -6.05 4.28 -16.28
C ASP A 367 -5.37 3.25 -17.20
N PRO A 368 -5.48 3.38 -18.53
CA PRO A 368 -5.02 2.34 -19.45
C PRO A 368 -3.53 2.06 -19.29
N VAL A 369 -3.12 0.80 -19.34
CA VAL A 369 -1.70 0.39 -19.24
C VAL A 369 -0.86 0.98 -20.38
N SER A 370 -1.44 1.06 -21.58
CA SER A 370 -0.79 1.55 -22.78
C SER A 370 -1.54 2.71 -23.41
N ARG A 371 -0.80 3.65 -24.00
CA ARG A 371 -1.39 4.68 -24.89
C ARG A 371 -1.88 4.12 -26.22
N SER A 372 -1.64 2.84 -26.49
CA SER A 372 -2.04 2.15 -27.71
C SER A 372 -3.53 1.78 -27.73
N TYR A 373 -4.31 2.17 -26.74
CA TYR A 373 -5.77 2.05 -26.73
C TYR A 373 -6.42 3.10 -25.80
N PRO A 374 -7.71 3.44 -26.00
CA PRO A 374 -8.42 4.37 -25.11
C PRO A 374 -8.71 3.74 -23.73
N PRO A 375 -9.02 4.52 -22.68
CA PRO A 375 -9.49 3.96 -21.41
C PRO A 375 -10.67 2.99 -21.58
N ASN A 376 -10.80 2.01 -20.68
CA ASN A 376 -11.77 0.91 -20.72
C ASN A 376 -11.55 -0.12 -21.85
N PHE A 377 -11.39 0.34 -23.10
CA PHE A 377 -11.20 -0.47 -24.32
C PHE A 377 -11.77 -1.90 -24.26
N PRO A 378 -13.11 -2.04 -24.19
CA PRO A 378 -13.74 -3.34 -23.98
C PRO A 378 -13.48 -4.28 -25.16
N PHE A 379 -13.39 -5.57 -24.86
CA PHE A 379 -13.30 -6.62 -25.88
C PHE A 379 -14.64 -6.81 -26.58
N GLU A 380 -14.68 -6.51 -27.87
CA GLU A 380 -15.86 -6.56 -28.73
C GLU A 380 -15.58 -7.40 -29.98
N GLY A 381 -16.64 -7.76 -30.71
CA GLY A 381 -16.55 -8.49 -31.98
C GLY A 381 -16.15 -9.97 -31.87
N GLY A 382 -15.64 -10.43 -30.73
CA GLY A 382 -15.30 -11.83 -30.47
C GLY A 382 -15.83 -12.31 -29.11
N LYS A 383 -15.24 -13.38 -28.59
CA LYS A 383 -15.55 -13.89 -27.24
C LYS A 383 -14.31 -14.35 -26.49
N ILE A 384 -14.14 -13.92 -25.25
CA ILE A 384 -13.14 -14.49 -24.33
C ILE A 384 -13.80 -15.65 -23.58
N ILE A 385 -13.19 -16.84 -23.63
CA ILE A 385 -13.66 -18.01 -22.89
C ILE A 385 -13.10 -17.98 -21.46
N GLY A 386 -11.82 -17.64 -21.32
CA GLY A 386 -11.14 -17.48 -20.05
C GLY A 386 -9.66 -17.18 -20.21
N VAL A 387 -9.05 -16.67 -19.15
CA VAL A 387 -7.62 -16.36 -19.11
C VAL A 387 -6.98 -17.14 -17.96
N ALA A 388 -6.03 -18.00 -18.30
CA ALA A 388 -5.19 -18.69 -17.34
C ALA A 388 -3.89 -17.92 -17.12
N VAL A 389 -3.49 -17.76 -15.87
CA VAL A 389 -2.18 -17.22 -15.50
C VAL A 389 -1.43 -18.29 -14.71
N ASP A 390 -0.35 -18.80 -15.29
CA ASP A 390 0.57 -19.71 -14.64
C ASP A 390 1.79 -18.92 -14.14
N ILE A 391 2.16 -19.13 -12.89
CA ILE A 391 3.34 -18.51 -12.29
C ILE A 391 4.37 -19.59 -11.94
N GLY A 392 5.64 -19.27 -12.17
CA GLY A 392 6.74 -20.11 -11.75
C GLY A 392 6.85 -20.17 -10.23
N GLU A 393 7.36 -21.29 -9.75
CA GLU A 393 7.73 -21.49 -8.33
C GLU A 393 9.03 -20.73 -7.98
N ASP A 394 9.73 -20.18 -8.99
CA ASP A 394 10.96 -19.42 -8.93
C ASP A 394 10.77 -17.97 -8.43
N GLN A 395 9.98 -17.77 -7.37
CA GLN A 395 9.94 -16.45 -6.73
C GLN A 395 11.34 -16.14 -6.18
N TYR A 396 12.04 -15.22 -6.82
CA TYR A 396 13.33 -14.80 -6.32
C TYR A 396 13.13 -13.97 -5.06
N LEU A 397 13.57 -14.55 -3.96
CA LEU A 397 13.76 -13.87 -2.69
C LEU A 397 15.27 -13.65 -2.56
N ASP A 398 15.70 -12.40 -2.36
CA ASP A 398 17.10 -12.12 -2.02
C ASP A 398 17.36 -12.65 -0.61
N LEU A 399 17.70 -13.93 -0.51
CA LEU A 399 17.84 -14.64 0.76
C LEU A 399 18.95 -14.04 1.62
N GLU A 400 19.98 -13.42 1.02
CA GLU A 400 21.04 -12.73 1.75
C GLU A 400 20.53 -11.42 2.36
N LYS A 401 19.73 -10.63 1.63
CA LYS A 401 19.04 -9.47 2.23
C LYS A 401 17.99 -9.86 3.24
N LEU A 402 17.19 -10.90 2.98
CA LEU A 402 16.23 -11.38 3.96
C LEU A 402 16.92 -11.92 5.21
N ALA A 403 18.05 -12.62 5.06
CA ALA A 403 18.88 -13.04 6.18
C ALA A 403 19.49 -11.83 6.90
N ALA A 404 20.07 -10.87 6.18
CA ALA A 404 20.62 -9.65 6.77
C ALA A 404 19.54 -8.84 7.51
N ALA A 405 18.33 -8.71 6.94
CA ALA A 405 17.18 -8.08 7.57
C ALA A 405 16.67 -8.88 8.78
N ALA A 406 16.72 -10.21 8.73
CA ALA A 406 16.37 -11.08 9.85
C ALA A 406 17.40 -10.99 10.99
N PHE A 407 18.69 -10.85 10.67
CA PHE A 407 19.79 -10.76 11.63
C PHE A 407 20.10 -9.32 12.11
N ALA A 408 19.68 -8.29 11.38
CA ALA A 408 19.76 -6.88 11.82
C ALA A 408 18.74 -6.53 12.92
N ARG A 409 17.87 -7.49 13.27
CA ARG A 409 16.85 -7.37 14.31
C ARG A 409 17.37 -7.77 15.71
N ASP A 410 18.57 -8.32 15.80
CA ASP A 410 19.24 -8.66 17.07
C ASP A 410 20.20 -7.55 17.54
#